data_AF-A0A7X7A1V2-F1
#
_entry.id   AF-A0A7X7A1V2-F1
#
_cell.length_a   1.000
_cell.length_b   1.000
_cell.length_c   1.000
_cell.angle_alpha   90.00
_cell.angle_beta   90.00
_cell.angle_gamma   90.00
#
_symmetry.space_group_name_H-M   'P 1'
#
loop_
_entity.id
_entity.type
_entity.pdbx_description
1 polymer ?
#
loop_
_entity_poly.entity_id
_entity_poly.type
_entity_poly.pdbx_seq_one_letter_code
_entity_poly.pdbx_strand_id
1 'polypeptide(L)'
;MGGVTGERISQDLVAIAEKPVFFISSGFKDLIDAENSLGYLRSQGIKVLGWKKSIYDGFLFTNESYNLDGLIDENNINDINFQDGKGILIFNPVPEELRLNNKELLELARKKMKTARERGEDFHPIVNKLLDEETKGMSSFIQLLALIANLNLALQISAQLGGKRNGFN
;
A
#
# COMPACT_ATOMS: atom_id res chain seq x y z
N MET A 1 0.00 0.99 3.87
CA MET A 1 1.04 1.97 4.26
C MET A 1 0.44 3.32 4.60
N GLY A 2 1.22 4.22 5.21
CA GLY A 2 0.88 5.65 5.23
C GLY A 2 1.03 6.28 3.84
N GLY A 3 0.68 7.56 3.71
CA GLY A 3 0.88 8.30 2.47
C GLY A 3 1.04 9.80 2.74
N VAL A 4 0.57 10.63 1.81
CA VAL A 4 0.49 12.08 1.99
C VAL A 4 -0.78 12.41 2.78
N THR A 5 -0.67 13.26 3.80
CA THR A 5 -1.79 13.71 4.63
C THR A 5 -1.60 15.18 5.01
N GLY A 6 -2.28 16.07 4.30
CA GLY A 6 -1.99 17.51 4.38
C GLY A 6 -0.53 17.75 4.00
N GLU A 7 0.23 18.42 4.86
CA GLU A 7 1.66 18.68 4.66
C GLU A 7 2.56 17.51 5.14
N ARG A 8 1.99 16.45 5.72
CA ARG A 8 2.77 15.33 6.25
C ARG A 8 2.98 14.27 5.18
N ILE A 9 4.24 13.87 5.00
CA ILE A 9 4.66 12.76 4.13
C ILE A 9 5.05 11.58 5.02
N SER A 10 4.50 10.39 4.74
CA SER A 10 4.90 9.17 5.44
C SER A 10 6.39 8.88 5.23
N GLN A 11 7.08 8.46 6.30
CA GLN A 11 8.46 7.99 6.23
C GLN A 11 8.62 6.79 5.30
N ASP A 12 7.56 6.01 5.08
CA ASP A 12 7.53 4.94 4.07
C ASP A 12 7.88 5.51 2.67
N LEU A 13 7.30 6.64 2.28
CA LEU A 13 7.50 7.23 0.96
C LEU A 13 8.91 7.82 0.81
N VAL A 14 9.47 8.37 1.89
CA VAL A 14 10.85 8.87 1.94
C VAL A 14 11.83 7.71 1.77
N ALA A 15 11.63 6.61 2.51
CA ALA A 15 12.50 5.45 2.44
C ALA A 15 12.55 4.82 1.03
N ILE A 16 11.42 4.83 0.30
CA ILE A 16 11.35 4.33 -1.08
C ILE A 16 12.12 5.24 -2.04
N ALA A 17 12.14 6.55 -1.80
CA ALA A 17 12.85 7.51 -2.65
C ALA A 17 14.38 7.37 -2.59
N GLU A 18 14.91 6.91 -1.46
CA GLU A 18 16.34 6.97 -1.15
C GLU A 18 17.11 5.66 -1.40
N LYS A 19 16.43 4.53 -1.62
CA LYS A 19 17.08 3.22 -1.71
C LYS A 19 16.52 2.36 -2.86
N PRO A 20 17.36 1.65 -3.63
CA PRO A 20 16.91 0.76 -4.71
C PRO A 20 16.38 -0.56 -4.12
N VAL A 21 15.17 -0.50 -3.56
CA VAL A 21 14.49 -1.63 -2.95
C VAL A 21 13.10 -1.82 -3.54
N PHE A 22 12.62 -3.06 -3.57
CA PHE A 22 11.20 -3.34 -3.77
C PHE A 22 10.48 -3.12 -2.45
N PHE A 23 9.54 -2.18 -2.44
CA PHE A 23 8.66 -1.96 -1.30
C PHE A 23 7.30 -2.59 -1.61
N ILE A 24 6.87 -3.57 -0.81
CA ILE A 24 5.60 -4.29 -1.04
C ILE A 24 4.58 -3.83 -0.01
N SER A 25 3.38 -3.47 -0.47
CA SER A 25 2.28 -3.09 0.42
C SER A 25 0.94 -3.43 -0.21
N SER A 26 -0.11 -3.53 0.60
CA SER A 26 -1.48 -3.73 0.11
C SER A 26 -2.22 -2.43 -0.21
N GLY A 27 -1.46 -1.34 -0.44
CA GLY A 27 -1.99 -0.01 -0.71
C GLY A 27 -1.91 0.96 0.46
N PHE A 28 -2.41 2.18 0.24
CA PHE A 28 -2.60 3.17 1.31
C PHE A 28 -3.77 2.78 2.20
N LYS A 29 -3.75 3.17 3.48
CA LYS A 29 -4.93 3.07 4.34
C LYS A 29 -6.08 3.87 3.71
N ASP A 30 -7.33 3.39 3.78
CA ASP A 30 -8.47 3.90 2.99
C ASP A 30 -8.86 5.37 3.23
N LEU A 31 -8.39 5.96 4.33
CA LEU A 31 -8.62 7.37 4.65
C LEU A 31 -7.47 8.30 4.24
N ILE A 32 -6.39 7.74 3.69
CA ILE A 32 -5.28 8.50 3.10
C ILE A 32 -5.68 8.96 1.70
N ASP A 33 -5.20 10.13 1.33
CA ASP A 33 -5.41 10.68 0.00
C ASP A 33 -4.54 9.93 -1.03
N ALA A 34 -5.17 9.00 -1.73
CA ALA A 34 -4.51 8.15 -2.71
C ALA A 34 -3.96 8.94 -3.91
N GLU A 35 -4.75 9.88 -4.44
CA GLU A 35 -4.37 10.68 -5.60
C GLU A 35 -3.12 11.51 -5.30
N ASN A 36 -3.11 12.25 -4.19
CA ASN A 36 -1.96 13.05 -3.78
C ASN A 36 -0.75 12.17 -3.42
N SER A 37 -0.97 11.00 -2.82
CA SER A 37 0.12 10.07 -2.49
C SER A 37 0.78 9.49 -3.74
N LEU A 38 -0.01 9.08 -4.74
CA LEU A 38 0.50 8.61 -6.03
C LEU A 38 1.18 9.74 -6.81
N GLY A 39 0.60 10.95 -6.78
CA GLY A 39 1.19 12.15 -7.37
C GLY A 39 2.56 12.47 -6.76
N TYR A 40 2.69 12.39 -5.44
CA TYR A 40 3.97 12.56 -4.75
C TYR A 40 4.99 11.50 -5.18
N LEU A 41 4.65 10.21 -5.15
CA LEU A 41 5.56 9.14 -5.58
C LEU A 41 6.05 9.36 -7.02
N ARG A 42 5.14 9.73 -7.93
CA ARG A 42 5.48 10.05 -9.32
C ARG A 42 6.41 11.26 -9.43
N SER A 43 6.17 12.33 -8.64
CA SER A 43 7.04 13.50 -8.59
C SER A 43 8.46 13.16 -8.10
N GLN A 44 8.58 12.15 -7.23
CA GLN A 44 9.86 11.63 -6.77
C GLN A 44 10.48 10.64 -7.77
N GLY A 45 9.86 10.36 -8.92
CA GLY A 45 10.32 9.38 -9.90
C GLY A 45 10.25 7.93 -9.40
N ILE A 46 9.43 7.66 -8.39
CA ILE A 46 9.19 6.31 -7.88
C ILE A 46 8.14 5.65 -8.76
N LYS A 47 8.47 4.48 -9.31
CA LYS A 47 7.53 3.66 -10.08
C LYS A 47 6.60 2.89 -9.14
N VAL A 48 5.30 2.94 -9.41
CA VAL A 48 4.27 2.20 -8.68
C VAL A 48 3.68 1.13 -9.59
N LEU A 49 3.92 -0.13 -9.25
CA LEU A 49 3.48 -1.30 -9.98
C LEU A 49 2.45 -2.06 -9.15
N GLY A 50 1.52 -2.76 -9.81
CA GLY A 50 0.61 -3.66 -9.11
C GLY A 50 0.90 -5.12 -9.42
N TRP A 51 0.87 -5.96 -8.38
CA TRP A 51 1.02 -7.40 -8.49
C TRP A 51 -0.27 -8.00 -9.05
N LYS A 52 -0.18 -8.54 -10.28
CA LYS A 52 -1.29 -9.16 -11.03
C LYS A 52 -2.52 -8.26 -11.26
N LYS A 53 -2.42 -6.96 -10.96
CA LYS A 53 -3.50 -5.98 -11.12
C LYS A 53 -2.86 -4.63 -11.48
N SER A 54 -3.27 -4.00 -12.59
CA SER A 54 -2.72 -2.71 -13.05
C SER A 54 -3.42 -1.49 -12.43
N ILE A 55 -4.35 -1.71 -11.51
CA ILE A 55 -5.13 -0.66 -10.86
C ILE A 55 -5.02 -0.78 -9.33
N TYR A 56 -5.09 0.36 -8.66
CA TYR A 56 -5.24 0.46 -7.22
C TYR A 56 -6.61 1.02 -6.87
N ASP A 57 -7.35 0.33 -6.00
CA ASP A 57 -8.75 0.62 -5.69
C ASP A 57 -9.05 0.56 -4.17
N GLY A 58 -8.06 0.85 -3.34
CA GLY A 58 -8.19 0.87 -1.87
C GLY A 58 -7.52 -0.30 -1.16
N PHE A 59 -7.80 -0.43 0.14
CA PHE A 59 -7.17 -1.41 1.03
C PHE A 59 -8.21 -2.26 1.75
N LEU A 60 -8.78 -1.77 2.86
CA LEU A 60 -9.86 -2.48 3.56
C LEU A 60 -11.21 -2.32 2.87
N PHE A 61 -11.37 -1.24 2.11
CA PHE A 61 -12.58 -0.94 1.35
C PHE A 61 -12.25 -0.79 -0.13
N THR A 62 -13.23 -1.05 -1.00
CA THR A 62 -13.14 -0.67 -2.41
C THR A 62 -13.50 0.81 -2.56
N ASN A 63 -12.57 1.59 -3.11
CA ASN A 63 -12.68 3.04 -3.32
C ASN A 63 -12.57 3.36 -4.83
N GLU A 64 -12.33 4.64 -5.16
CA GLU A 64 -11.97 5.04 -6.51
C GLU A 64 -10.73 4.29 -7.01
N SER A 65 -10.72 3.99 -8.30
CA SER A 65 -9.64 3.26 -8.97
C SER A 65 -8.65 4.22 -9.61
N TYR A 66 -7.37 3.98 -9.38
CA TYR A 66 -6.26 4.72 -9.98
C TYR A 66 -5.41 3.77 -10.84
N ASN A 67 -5.05 4.23 -12.05
CA ASN A 67 -4.12 3.49 -12.90
C ASN A 67 -2.71 3.53 -12.30
N LEU A 68 -2.07 2.36 -12.25
CA LEU A 68 -0.66 2.21 -11.86
C LEU A 68 0.25 2.30 -13.08
N ASP A 69 1.56 2.42 -12.86
CA ASP A 69 2.54 2.55 -13.94
C ASP A 69 2.78 1.21 -14.69
N GLY A 70 2.18 0.13 -14.20
CA GLY A 70 2.20 -1.18 -14.85
C GLY A 70 1.75 -2.33 -13.95
N LEU A 71 1.68 -3.50 -14.56
CA LEU A 71 1.41 -4.77 -13.90
C LEU A 71 2.70 -5.60 -13.84
N ILE A 72 2.93 -6.23 -12.71
CA ILE A 72 3.99 -7.22 -12.54
C ILE A 72 3.45 -8.54 -12.02
N ASP A 73 4.12 -9.62 -12.39
CA ASP A 73 3.83 -10.98 -11.99
C ASP A 73 5.13 -11.82 -11.97
N GLU A 74 4.99 -13.13 -11.82
CA GLU A 74 6.09 -14.08 -11.85
C GLU A 74 6.86 -14.09 -13.17
N ASN A 75 6.24 -13.69 -14.27
CA ASN A 75 6.85 -13.79 -15.59
C ASN A 75 7.78 -12.62 -15.88
N ASN A 76 7.47 -11.43 -15.34
CA ASN A 76 8.16 -10.19 -15.73
C ASN A 76 8.94 -9.51 -14.59
N ILE A 77 8.83 -9.97 -13.33
CA ILE A 77 9.56 -9.37 -12.19
C ILE A 77 11.08 -9.38 -12.40
N ASN A 78 11.58 -10.37 -13.14
CA ASN A 78 12.99 -10.54 -13.47
C ASN A 78 13.57 -9.49 -14.43
N ASP A 79 12.70 -8.75 -15.11
CA ASP A 79 13.05 -7.72 -16.11
C ASP A 79 12.98 -6.30 -15.53
N ILE A 80 12.51 -6.18 -14.28
CA ILE A 80 12.41 -4.91 -13.59
C ILE A 80 13.78 -4.49 -13.06
N ASN A 81 14.23 -3.31 -13.49
CA ASN A 81 15.46 -2.69 -13.04
C ASN A 81 15.17 -1.41 -12.27
N PHE A 82 15.91 -1.19 -11.18
CA PHE A 82 15.89 0.08 -10.47
C PHE A 82 16.49 1.18 -11.34
N GLN A 83 15.92 2.37 -11.27
CA GLN A 83 16.38 3.56 -12.00
C GLN A 83 16.78 4.63 -10.99
N ASP A 84 17.86 5.36 -11.29
CA ASP A 84 18.33 6.51 -10.50
C ASP A 84 18.54 6.23 -9.00
N GLY A 85 18.84 4.98 -8.63
CA GLY A 85 19.00 4.57 -7.23
C GLY A 85 17.70 4.56 -6.41
N LYS A 86 16.55 4.71 -7.05
CA LYS A 86 15.24 4.78 -6.41
C LYS A 86 14.60 3.40 -6.27
N GLY A 87 13.75 3.26 -5.26
CA GLY A 87 12.95 2.07 -5.04
C GLY A 87 11.77 1.98 -5.99
N ILE A 88 11.12 0.81 -5.96
CA ILE A 88 9.90 0.52 -6.70
C ILE A 88 8.83 0.09 -5.70
N LEU A 89 7.67 0.74 -5.75
CA LEU A 89 6.52 0.35 -4.94
C LEU A 89 5.71 -0.71 -5.70
N ILE A 90 5.45 -1.83 -5.04
CA ILE A 90 4.60 -2.91 -5.52
C ILE A 90 3.35 -2.97 -4.65
N PHE A 91 2.19 -2.74 -5.25
CA PHE A 91 0.91 -3.00 -4.61
C PHE A 91 0.48 -4.44 -4.78
N ASN A 92 0.27 -5.13 -3.66
CA ASN A 92 -0.27 -6.48 -3.59
C ASN A 92 -1.65 -6.41 -2.90
N PRO A 93 -2.73 -6.20 -3.68
CA PRO A 93 -4.03 -5.83 -3.14
C PRO A 93 -4.63 -6.96 -2.30
N VAL A 94 -5.39 -6.58 -1.27
CA VAL A 94 -6.28 -7.52 -0.59
C VAL A 94 -7.36 -7.97 -1.60
N PRO A 95 -7.64 -9.29 -1.72
CA PRO A 95 -8.73 -9.80 -2.55
C PRO A 95 -10.05 -9.11 -2.22
N GLU A 96 -10.84 -8.78 -3.25
CA GLU A 96 -12.06 -7.98 -3.10
C GLU A 96 -13.09 -8.65 -2.19
N GLU A 97 -13.20 -9.97 -2.26
CA GLU A 97 -14.08 -10.81 -1.45
C GLU A 97 -13.74 -10.79 0.05
N LEU A 98 -12.52 -10.39 0.42
CA LEU A 98 -12.11 -10.22 1.82
C LEU A 98 -12.31 -8.79 2.33
N ARG A 99 -12.59 -7.82 1.45
CA ARG A 99 -12.73 -6.42 1.84
C ARG A 99 -14.06 -6.14 2.53
N LEU A 100 -14.07 -5.07 3.31
CA LEU A 100 -15.26 -4.53 3.94
C LEU A 100 -16.12 -3.83 2.87
N ASN A 101 -17.42 -4.16 2.83
CA ASN A 101 -18.39 -3.57 1.90
C ASN A 101 -19.30 -2.50 2.55
N ASN A 102 -19.10 -2.21 3.84
CA ASN A 102 -19.91 -1.26 4.59
C ASN A 102 -19.45 0.20 4.36
N LYS A 103 -20.08 0.87 3.40
CA LYS A 103 -19.80 2.29 3.09
C LYS A 103 -20.13 3.23 4.25
N GLU A 104 -21.12 2.92 5.08
CA GLU A 104 -21.48 3.76 6.23
C GLU A 104 -20.38 3.76 7.29
N LEU A 105 -19.73 2.61 7.50
CA LEU A 105 -18.58 2.48 8.39
C LEU A 105 -17.38 3.30 7.88
N LEU A 106 -17.14 3.30 6.56
CA LEU A 106 -16.08 4.13 5.97
C LEU A 106 -16.35 5.62 6.21
N GLU A 107 -17.59 6.09 6.02
CA GLU A 107 -17.97 7.47 6.29
C GLU A 107 -17.90 7.83 7.78
N LEU A 108 -18.26 6.91 8.67
CA LEU A 108 -18.08 7.08 10.11
C LEU A 108 -16.59 7.24 10.46
N ALA A 109 -15.72 6.43 9.85
CA ALA A 109 -14.28 6.51 10.02
C ALA A 109 -13.70 7.83 9.50
N ARG A 110 -14.19 8.34 8.35
CA ARG A 110 -13.85 9.68 7.83
C ARG A 110 -14.22 10.78 8.81
N LYS A 111 -15.42 10.75 9.38
CA LYS A 111 -15.86 11.72 10.40
C LYS A 111 -14.97 11.67 11.63
N LYS A 112 -14.68 10.47 12.13
CA LYS A 112 -13.80 10.27 13.30
C LYS A 112 -12.40 10.80 13.06
N MET A 113 -11.83 10.55 11.88
CA MET A 113 -10.54 11.12 11.46
C MET A 113 -10.57 12.65 11.47
N LYS A 114 -11.61 13.28 10.89
CA LYS A 114 -11.73 14.73 10.85
C LYS A 114 -11.72 15.33 12.26
N THR A 115 -12.53 14.78 13.16
CA THR A 115 -12.57 15.24 14.56
C THR A 115 -11.23 15.05 15.30
N ALA A 116 -10.53 13.93 15.08
CA ALA A 116 -9.22 13.70 15.66
C ALA A 116 -8.19 14.75 15.16
N ARG A 117 -8.21 15.06 13.86
CA ARG A 117 -7.33 16.10 13.27
C ARG A 117 -7.61 17.48 13.84
N GLU A 118 -8.87 17.87 13.98
CA GLU A 118 -9.27 19.15 14.60
C GLU A 118 -8.77 19.28 16.05
N ARG A 119 -8.58 18.15 16.74
CA ARG A 119 -8.04 18.09 18.10
C ARG A 119 -6.52 17.93 18.16
N GLY A 120 -5.84 17.81 17.01
CA GLY A 120 -4.40 17.54 16.95
C GLY A 120 -3.99 16.13 17.39
N GLU A 121 -4.94 15.18 17.44
CA GLU A 121 -4.70 13.79 17.85
C GLU A 121 -4.18 12.95 16.67
N ASP A 122 -3.45 11.88 16.97
CA ASP A 122 -3.12 10.88 15.95
C ASP A 122 -4.37 10.07 15.60
N PHE A 123 -4.90 10.32 14.40
CA PHE A 123 -6.12 9.67 13.92
C PHE A 123 -5.92 8.17 13.64
N HIS A 124 -4.69 7.71 13.36
CA HIS A 124 -4.44 6.33 12.95
C HIS A 124 -4.89 5.28 13.98
N PRO A 125 -4.46 5.33 15.25
CA PRO A 125 -4.93 4.39 16.26
C PRO A 125 -6.43 4.52 16.53
N ILE A 126 -6.98 5.74 16.46
CA ILE A 126 -8.41 5.99 16.70
C ILE A 126 -9.28 5.33 15.63
N VAL A 127 -8.92 5.51 14.35
CA VAL A 127 -9.64 4.90 13.22
C VAL A 127 -9.48 3.38 13.24
N ASN A 128 -8.27 2.87 13.47
CA ASN A 128 -8.05 1.43 13.53
C ASN A 128 -8.89 0.78 14.64
N LYS A 129 -8.95 1.40 15.82
CA LYS A 129 -9.78 0.91 16.94
C LYS A 129 -11.27 0.92 16.58
N LEU A 130 -11.76 2.01 15.98
CA LEU A 130 -13.15 2.10 15.53
C LEU A 130 -13.50 0.97 14.54
N LEU A 131 -12.66 0.79 13.50
CA LEU A 131 -12.90 -0.26 12.51
C LEU A 131 -12.83 -1.66 13.13
N ASP A 132 -11.96 -1.89 14.11
CA ASP A 132 -11.87 -3.16 14.82
C ASP A 132 -13.15 -3.45 15.61
N GLU A 133 -13.61 -2.50 16.41
CA GLU A 133 -14.82 -2.60 17.25
C GLU A 133 -16.08 -2.81 16.38
N GLU A 134 -16.29 -1.98 15.36
CA GLU A 134 -17.47 -2.02 14.49
C GLU A 134 -17.53 -3.28 13.62
N THR A 135 -16.37 -3.88 13.32
CA THR A 135 -16.29 -5.12 12.52
C THR A 135 -16.05 -6.37 13.36
N LYS A 136 -16.07 -6.24 14.69
CA LYS A 136 -15.82 -7.34 15.64
C LYS A 136 -14.51 -8.08 15.35
N GLY A 137 -13.45 -7.32 15.05
CA GLY A 137 -12.11 -7.85 14.78
C GLY A 137 -11.81 -8.16 13.31
N MET A 138 -12.79 -8.12 12.41
CA MET A 138 -12.57 -8.48 11.00
C MET A 138 -11.57 -7.55 10.31
N SER A 139 -11.62 -6.24 10.57
CA SER A 139 -10.67 -5.29 9.98
C SER A 139 -9.22 -5.56 10.39
N SER A 140 -8.97 -5.96 11.64
CA SER A 140 -7.64 -6.38 12.10
C SER A 140 -7.22 -7.71 11.48
N PHE A 141 -8.15 -8.65 11.34
CA PHE A 141 -7.88 -9.93 10.68
C PHE A 141 -7.47 -9.76 9.21
N ILE A 142 -8.19 -8.91 8.45
CA ILE A 142 -7.84 -8.59 7.06
C ILE A 142 -6.45 -7.95 6.98
N GLN A 143 -6.13 -7.01 7.87
CA GLN A 143 -4.80 -6.38 7.91
C GLN A 143 -3.69 -7.40 8.18
N LEU A 144 -3.92 -8.39 9.05
CA LEU A 144 -2.98 -9.48 9.30
C LEU A 144 -2.80 -10.35 8.05
N LEU A 145 -3.89 -10.74 7.37
CA LEU A 145 -3.81 -11.50 6.12
C LEU A 145 -3.04 -10.74 5.04
N ALA A 146 -3.27 -9.44 4.92
CA ALA A 146 -2.55 -8.56 3.99
C ALA A 146 -1.04 -8.52 4.30
N LEU A 147 -0.66 -8.43 5.58
CA LEU A 147 0.74 -8.47 6.00
C LEU A 147 1.39 -9.81 5.63
N ILE A 148 0.73 -10.94 5.91
CA ILE A 148 1.21 -12.27 5.55
C ILE A 148 1.36 -12.41 4.03
N ALA A 149 0.38 -11.93 3.26
CA ALA A 149 0.43 -11.96 1.79
C ALA A 149 1.61 -11.14 1.24
N ASN A 150 1.88 -9.95 1.81
CA ASN A 150 3.02 -9.12 1.43
C ASN A 150 4.35 -9.78 1.76
N LEU A 151 4.46 -10.45 2.92
CA LEU A 151 5.65 -11.20 3.29
C LEU A 151 5.90 -12.38 2.34
N ASN A 152 4.86 -13.15 2.01
CA ASN A 152 4.96 -14.26 1.07
C ASN A 152 5.41 -13.78 -0.31
N LEU A 153 4.84 -12.67 -0.80
CA LEU A 153 5.27 -12.07 -2.06
C LEU A 153 6.72 -11.60 -2.01
N ALA A 154 7.15 -10.98 -0.90
CA ALA A 154 8.54 -10.55 -0.72
C ALA A 154 9.50 -11.73 -0.78
N LEU A 155 9.17 -12.85 -0.11
CA LEU A 155 9.96 -14.08 -0.15
C LEU A 155 10.00 -14.67 -1.56
N GLN A 156 8.87 -14.70 -2.27
CA GLN A 156 8.78 -15.19 -3.64
C GLN A 156 9.66 -14.37 -4.60
N ILE A 157 9.53 -13.04 -4.57
CA ILE A 157 10.35 -12.12 -5.39
C ILE A 157 11.83 -12.27 -5.02
N SER A 158 12.16 -12.34 -3.73
CA SER A 158 13.54 -12.51 -3.27
C SER A 158 14.15 -13.83 -3.75
N ALA A 159 13.39 -14.94 -3.73
CA ALA A 159 13.87 -16.22 -4.22
C ALA A 159 14.11 -16.20 -5.73
N GLN A 160 13.19 -15.59 -6.48
CA GLN A 160 13.28 -15.47 -7.94
C GLN A 160 14.46 -14.61 -8.40
N LEU A 161 14.70 -13.48 -7.72
CA LEU A 161 15.84 -12.61 -8.00
C LEU A 161 17.17 -13.20 -7.46
N GLY A 162 17.12 -13.87 -6.32
CA GLY A 162 18.28 -14.52 -5.68
C GLY A 162 18.84 -15.68 -6.51
N GLY A 163 17.99 -16.40 -7.25
CA GLY A 163 18.40 -17.44 -8.20
C GLY A 163 19.35 -16.94 -9.31
N LYS A 164 19.40 -15.63 -9.58
CA LYS A 164 20.34 -15.03 -10.56
C LYS A 164 21.73 -14.70 -9.99
N ARG A 165 21.95 -14.72 -8.66
CA ARG A 165 23.27 -14.39 -8.07
C ARG A 165 24.31 -15.51 -8.17
N ASN A 166 23.94 -16.72 -8.59
CA ASN A 166 24.87 -17.85 -8.80
C ASN A 166 25.50 -17.90 -10.21
N GLY A 167 25.54 -16.77 -10.93
CA GLY A 167 25.93 -16.70 -12.34
C GLY A 167 27.11 -15.77 -12.66
N PHE A 168 27.96 -15.43 -11.69
CA PHE A 168 29.19 -14.69 -11.94
C PHE A 168 30.41 -15.55 -11.56
N ASN A 169 30.97 -16.22 -12.57
CA ASN A 169 32.40 -16.56 -12.65
C ASN A 169 33.15 -15.32 -13.16
#